data_AF-A0A0R1P997-F1
#
_entry.id   AF-A0A0R1P997-F1
#
_cell.length_a   1.000
_cell.length_b   1.000
_cell.length_c   1.000
_cell.angle_alpha   90.00
_cell.angle_beta   90.00
_cell.angle_gamma   90.00
#
_symmetry.space_group_name_H-M   'P 1'
#
loop_
_entity.id
_entity.type
_entity.pdbx_description
1 polymer ?
#
loop_
_entity_poly.entity_id
_entity_poly.type
_entity_poly.pdbx_seq_one_letter_code
_entity_poly.pdbx_strand_id
1 'polypeptide(L)'
;MAKITKIEAQKRQGRYNVYLDGKYAFPVAESVLIKFRLMKGMELDKPAIAKITTADQIAKAYSRMLDYLSHQLRTESDVVKKLRDQETPEEFIEPVLQKLRAQQLVDDHEYAAAYVRTEMNTDLKGPGVIRQKLRAKKVVENDIDDALAQFTLVKQQENATKLAQKLFRRYRSQPLRRQIEKVRQGLMTKGYASTIYDQIKGQVTPQDDPERQDELLNREAAKMWRRYSRRATGYELTMKFKQGMYRKGFDMDAVQSWLDHHEEAE
;
A
#
# COMPACT_ATOMS: atom_id res chain seq x y z
N MET A 1 51.12 -6.52 22.45
CA MET A 1 50.54 -5.66 21.40
C MET A 1 51.06 -6.15 20.07
N ALA A 2 50.26 -6.09 19.01
CA ALA A 2 50.64 -6.58 17.68
C ALA A 2 50.81 -5.38 16.74
N LYS A 3 51.82 -5.39 15.87
CA LYS A 3 52.16 -4.22 15.04
C LYS A 3 51.72 -4.42 13.59
N ILE A 4 51.11 -3.40 13.00
CA ILE A 4 50.74 -3.42 11.58
C ILE A 4 52.01 -3.39 10.72
N THR A 5 52.28 -4.48 10.00
CA THR A 5 53.47 -4.60 9.14
C THR A 5 53.16 -4.33 7.67
N LYS A 6 51.94 -4.63 7.22
CA LYS A 6 51.50 -4.44 5.83
C LYS A 6 50.00 -4.15 5.78
N ILE A 7 49.59 -3.28 4.86
CA ILE A 7 48.20 -3.10 4.45
C ILE A 7 48.17 -3.25 2.93
N GLU A 8 47.28 -4.10 2.43
CA GLU A 8 47.19 -4.43 1.00
C GLU A 8 45.77 -4.27 0.50
N ALA A 9 45.59 -3.60 -0.64
CA ALA A 9 44.28 -3.48 -1.28
C ALA A 9 43.81 -4.85 -1.81
N GLN A 10 42.53 -5.18 -1.62
CA GLN A 10 41.92 -6.37 -2.19
C GLN A 10 41.56 -6.15 -3.67
N LYS A 11 41.27 -7.24 -4.40
CA LYS A 11 40.72 -7.17 -5.77
C LYS A 11 39.42 -6.36 -5.84
N ARG A 12 38.58 -6.43 -4.79
CA ARG A 12 37.38 -5.61 -4.67
C ARG A 12 37.78 -4.24 -4.12
N GLN A 13 37.46 -3.19 -4.88
CA GLN A 13 37.65 -1.78 -4.52
C GLN A 13 37.06 -1.48 -3.12
N GLY A 14 37.75 -0.64 -2.34
CA GLY A 14 37.32 -0.20 -1.02
C GLY A 14 37.51 -1.21 0.13
N ARG A 15 38.24 -2.31 -0.09
CA ARG A 15 38.57 -3.33 0.93
C ARG A 15 40.08 -3.54 1.02
N TYR A 16 40.58 -3.70 2.25
CA TYR A 16 42.00 -3.86 2.53
C TYR A 16 42.26 -5.04 3.48
N ASN A 17 43.37 -5.75 3.29
CA ASN A 17 43.87 -6.76 4.20
C ASN A 17 44.92 -6.15 5.12
N VAL A 18 44.76 -6.32 6.44
CA VAL A 18 45.72 -5.87 7.45
C VAL A 18 46.55 -7.05 7.92
N TYR A 19 47.88 -6.88 7.94
CA TYR A 19 48.84 -7.86 8.42
C TYR A 19 49.47 -7.37 9.73
N LEU A 20 49.43 -8.21 10.75
CA LEU A 20 50.05 -7.98 12.06
C LEU A 20 51.25 -8.89 12.21
N ASP A 21 52.40 -8.33 12.56
CA ASP A 21 53.65 -9.06 12.79
C ASP A 21 54.01 -10.03 11.64
N GLY A 22 53.71 -9.60 10.40
CA GLY A 22 53.99 -10.35 9.17
C GLY A 22 52.92 -11.37 8.77
N LYS A 23 51.88 -11.58 9.59
CA LYS A 23 50.80 -12.55 9.34
C LYS A 23 49.50 -11.83 9.02
N TYR A 24 48.70 -12.40 8.13
CA TYR A 24 47.35 -11.90 7.87
C TYR A 24 46.53 -11.92 9.16
N ALA A 25 45.88 -10.80 9.49
CA ALA A 25 45.10 -10.66 10.71
C ALA A 25 43.60 -10.58 10.40
N PHE A 26 43.17 -9.52 9.70
CA PHE A 26 41.76 -9.30 9.38
C PHE A 26 41.60 -8.35 8.20
N PRO A 27 40.44 -8.38 7.52
CA PRO A 27 40.12 -7.44 6.46
C PRO A 27 39.37 -6.21 7.04
N VAL A 28 39.52 -5.05 6.41
CA VAL A 28 38.81 -3.82 6.79
C VAL A 28 38.28 -3.09 5.56
N ALA A 29 37.11 -2.48 5.69
CA ALA A 29 36.60 -1.50 4.74
C ALA A 29 37.44 -0.21 4.80
N GLU A 30 37.51 0.51 3.68
CA GLU A 30 38.21 1.79 3.56
C GLU A 30 37.78 2.80 4.64
N SER A 31 36.46 2.94 4.85
CA SER A 31 35.92 3.83 5.89
C SER A 31 36.40 3.49 7.30
N VAL A 32 36.69 2.20 7.59
CA VAL A 32 37.20 1.76 8.90
C VAL A 32 38.70 2.01 9.01
N LEU A 33 39.44 1.75 7.93
CA LEU A 33 40.87 2.08 7.83
C LEU A 33 41.10 3.56 8.13
N ILE A 34 40.28 4.44 7.55
CA ILE A 34 40.31 5.90 7.78
C ILE A 34 39.88 6.23 9.22
N LYS A 35 38.74 5.69 9.68
CA LYS A 35 38.18 5.98 11.02
C LYS A 35 39.16 5.68 12.15
N PHE A 36 39.87 4.56 12.06
CA PHE A 36 40.85 4.14 13.07
C PHE A 36 42.29 4.57 12.73
N ARG A 37 42.49 5.30 11.61
CA ARG A 37 43.80 5.76 11.13
C ARG A 37 44.83 4.64 11.07
N LEU A 38 44.42 3.48 10.57
CA LEU A 38 45.28 2.30 10.51
C LEU A 38 46.41 2.55 9.50
N MET A 39 47.64 2.56 10.01
CA MET A 39 48.84 2.80 9.21
C MET A 39 49.93 1.79 9.59
N LYS A 40 50.84 1.52 8.65
CA LYS A 40 52.01 0.68 8.92
C LYS A 40 52.79 1.25 10.11
N GLY A 41 53.11 0.38 11.06
CA GLY A 41 53.81 0.75 12.28
C GLY A 41 52.91 1.00 13.50
N MET A 42 51.59 1.10 13.31
CA MET A 42 50.65 1.24 14.42
C MET A 42 50.58 -0.06 15.25
N GLU A 43 50.56 0.08 16.58
CA GLU A 43 50.35 -1.03 17.50
C GLU A 43 48.88 -1.16 17.88
N LEU A 44 48.39 -2.39 17.89
CA LEU A 44 47.02 -2.73 18.25
C LEU A 44 47.02 -3.72 19.41
N ASP A 45 46.17 -3.46 20.39
CA ASP A 45 45.82 -4.38 21.46
C ASP A 45 44.55 -5.18 21.09
N LYS A 46 44.24 -6.23 21.86
CA LYS A 46 43.04 -7.05 21.62
C LYS A 46 41.74 -6.22 21.66
N PRO A 47 41.54 -5.30 22.61
CA PRO A 47 40.39 -4.40 22.62
C PRO A 47 40.26 -3.54 21.35
N ALA A 48 41.35 -2.96 20.84
CA ALA A 48 41.32 -2.18 19.60
C ALA A 48 40.97 -3.05 18.40
N ILE A 49 41.54 -4.25 18.29
CA ILE A 49 41.21 -5.19 17.22
C ILE A 49 39.72 -5.52 17.25
N ALA A 50 39.15 -5.81 18.42
CA ALA A 50 37.72 -6.08 18.56
C ALA A 50 36.86 -4.89 18.09
N LYS A 51 37.19 -3.65 18.50
CA LYS A 51 36.51 -2.43 18.06
C LYS A 51 36.59 -2.24 16.54
N ILE A 52 37.74 -2.51 15.94
CA ILE A 52 37.95 -2.43 14.48
C ILE A 52 37.10 -3.49 13.76
N THR A 53 37.07 -4.72 14.27
CA THR A 53 36.25 -5.80 13.71
C THR A 53 34.76 -5.46 13.75
N THR A 54 34.26 -4.96 14.88
CA THR A 54 32.86 -4.49 14.99
C THR A 54 32.57 -3.38 14.00
N ALA A 55 33.47 -2.40 13.85
CA ALA A 55 33.29 -1.33 12.88
C ALA A 55 33.31 -1.84 11.42
N ASP A 56 34.12 -2.85 11.08
CA ASP A 56 34.09 -3.50 9.76
C ASP A 56 32.77 -4.22 9.49
N GLN A 57 32.20 -4.88 10.50
CA GLN A 57 30.89 -5.52 10.38
C GLN A 57 29.78 -4.49 10.10
N ILE A 58 29.77 -3.38 10.83
CA ILE A 58 28.84 -2.26 10.57
C ILE A 58 29.06 -1.69 9.17
N ALA A 59 30.33 -1.48 8.75
CA ALA A 59 30.63 -0.97 7.42
C ALA A 59 30.18 -1.92 6.30
N LYS A 60 30.30 -3.24 6.50
CA LYS A 60 29.77 -4.25 5.56
C LYS A 60 28.25 -4.21 5.46
N ALA A 61 27.55 -4.14 6.59
CA ALA A 61 26.09 -4.03 6.63
C ALA A 61 25.64 -2.76 5.91
N TYR A 62 26.30 -1.62 6.16
CA TYR A 62 26.07 -0.36 5.46
C TYR A 62 26.27 -0.49 3.94
N SER A 63 27.37 -1.07 3.46
CA SER A 63 27.59 -1.28 2.02
C SER A 63 26.50 -2.12 1.37
N ARG A 64 26.02 -3.17 2.05
CA ARG A 64 24.89 -3.97 1.55
C ARG A 64 23.60 -3.16 1.44
N MET A 65 23.39 -2.20 2.36
CA MET A 65 22.21 -1.32 2.28
C MET A 65 22.34 -0.30 1.15
N LEU A 66 23.54 0.17 0.81
CA LEU A 66 23.74 0.99 -0.39
C LEU A 66 23.29 0.25 -1.65
N ASP A 67 23.70 -1.01 -1.79
CA ASP A 67 23.29 -1.86 -2.91
C ASP A 67 21.77 -2.09 -2.88
N TYR A 68 21.15 -2.25 -1.71
CA TYR A 68 19.71 -2.44 -1.58
C TYR A 68 18.90 -1.19 -1.96
N LEU A 69 19.38 -0.01 -1.57
CA LEU A 69 18.75 1.29 -1.82
C LEU A 69 18.92 1.75 -3.27
N SER A 70 19.97 1.31 -3.98
CA SER A 70 20.21 1.71 -5.37
C SER A 70 19.09 1.28 -6.36
N HIS A 71 18.29 0.29 -5.98
CA HIS A 71 17.26 -0.28 -6.87
C HIS A 71 15.93 0.46 -6.81
N GLN A 72 15.53 0.92 -5.62
CA GLN A 72 14.26 1.63 -5.40
C GLN A 72 14.27 2.31 -4.04
N LEU A 73 13.41 3.32 -3.89
CA LEU A 73 13.20 4.01 -2.64
C LEU A 73 12.67 3.07 -1.55
N ARG A 74 13.15 3.22 -0.33
CA ARG A 74 12.82 2.38 0.84
C ARG A 74 12.56 3.25 2.05
N THR A 75 11.74 2.75 2.96
CA THR A 75 11.60 3.32 4.31
C THR A 75 12.67 2.81 5.26
N GLU A 76 12.83 3.49 6.41
CA GLU A 76 13.67 3.00 7.50
C GLU A 76 13.26 1.59 7.94
N SER A 77 11.96 1.32 8.03
CA SER A 77 11.45 0.01 8.42
C SER A 77 11.78 -1.10 7.40
N ASP A 78 11.83 -0.78 6.11
CA ASP A 78 12.28 -1.71 5.07
C ASP A 78 13.77 -2.03 5.25
N VAL A 79 14.59 -1.02 5.59
CA VAL A 79 16.02 -1.21 5.86
C VAL A 79 16.25 -2.04 7.13
N VAL A 80 15.54 -1.76 8.22
CA VAL A 80 15.58 -2.58 9.46
C VAL A 80 15.22 -4.02 9.15
N LYS A 81 14.11 -4.23 8.43
CA LYS A 81 13.68 -5.57 8.04
C LYS A 81 14.75 -6.26 7.22
N LYS A 82 15.33 -5.57 6.23
CA LYS A 82 16.37 -6.14 5.37
C LYS A 82 17.64 -6.51 6.12
N LEU A 83 18.05 -5.70 7.10
CA LEU A 83 19.21 -5.98 7.95
C LEU A 83 18.97 -7.20 8.85
N ARG A 84 17.76 -7.33 9.43
CA ARG A 84 17.36 -8.52 10.22
C ARG A 84 17.27 -9.78 9.37
N ASP A 85 16.69 -9.68 8.17
CA ASP A 85 16.62 -10.80 7.21
C ASP A 85 18.03 -11.29 6.78
N GLN A 86 19.06 -10.45 6.94
CA GLN A 86 20.47 -10.79 6.69
C GLN A 86 21.23 -11.22 7.96
N GLU A 87 20.52 -11.46 9.05
CA GLU A 87 21.08 -11.88 10.35
C GLU A 87 22.10 -10.86 10.89
N THR A 88 21.89 -9.57 10.60
CA THR A 88 22.73 -8.50 11.16
C THR A 88 22.44 -8.38 12.66
N PRO A 89 23.46 -8.39 13.54
CA PRO A 89 23.26 -8.16 14.97
C PRO A 89 22.48 -6.88 15.26
N GLU A 90 21.56 -6.94 16.22
CA GLU A 90 20.62 -5.85 16.52
C GLU A 90 21.36 -4.58 16.94
N GLU A 91 22.49 -4.71 17.66
CA GLU A 91 23.34 -3.59 18.05
C GLU A 91 23.97 -2.82 16.86
N PHE A 92 23.97 -3.40 15.64
CA PHE A 92 24.53 -2.76 14.45
C PHE A 92 23.48 -2.03 13.61
N ILE A 93 22.19 -2.31 13.81
CA ILE A 93 21.11 -1.77 12.97
C ILE A 93 21.02 -0.25 13.10
N GLU A 94 20.90 0.27 14.32
CA GLU A 94 20.78 1.72 14.55
C GLU A 94 22.03 2.50 14.09
N PRO A 95 23.28 2.05 14.33
CA PRO A 95 24.46 2.67 13.74
C PRO A 95 24.44 2.73 12.21
N VAL A 96 23.93 1.68 11.54
CA VAL A 96 23.79 1.67 10.07
C VAL A 96 22.72 2.67 9.64
N LEU A 97 21.55 2.67 10.28
CA LEU A 97 20.46 3.60 9.99
C LEU A 97 20.88 5.06 10.19
N GLN A 98 21.53 5.39 11.31
CA GLN A 98 22.02 6.74 11.57
C GLN A 98 22.93 7.23 10.46
N LYS A 99 23.83 6.36 9.97
CA LYS A 99 24.70 6.70 8.85
C LYS A 99 23.93 6.90 7.55
N LEU A 100 22.91 6.07 7.28
CA LEU A 100 22.06 6.21 6.09
C LEU A 100 21.24 7.52 6.14
N ARG A 101 20.64 7.85 7.29
CA ARG A 101 19.92 9.12 7.53
C ARG A 101 20.84 10.32 7.36
N ALA A 102 22.04 10.29 7.95
CA ALA A 102 23.01 11.37 7.85
C ALA A 102 23.49 11.65 6.42
N GLN A 103 23.39 10.66 5.54
CA GLN A 103 23.69 10.78 4.11
C GLN A 103 22.43 11.00 3.26
N GLN A 104 21.26 11.18 3.88
CA GLN A 104 19.95 11.33 3.23
C GLN A 104 19.61 10.20 2.26
N LEU A 105 20.12 8.99 2.52
CA LEU A 105 19.87 7.82 1.69
C LEU A 105 18.58 7.10 2.06
N VAL A 106 18.05 7.40 3.24
CA VAL A 106 16.75 6.95 3.73
C VAL A 106 16.06 8.15 4.34
N ASP A 107 14.85 8.41 3.86
CA ASP A 107 14.01 9.53 4.27
C ASP A 107 12.55 9.08 4.14
N ASP A 108 11.89 8.85 5.26
CA ASP A 108 10.50 8.36 5.31
C ASP A 108 9.50 9.44 4.86
N HIS A 109 9.83 10.72 5.05
CA HIS A 109 9.02 11.84 4.57
C HIS A 109 9.05 11.92 3.04
N GLU A 110 10.23 11.87 2.42
CA GLU A 110 10.35 11.82 0.95
C GLU A 110 9.73 10.53 0.38
N TYR A 111 9.89 9.39 1.07
CA TYR A 111 9.20 8.15 0.69
C TYR A 111 7.69 8.31 0.66
N ALA A 112 7.10 8.89 1.71
CA ALA A 112 5.67 9.12 1.79
C ALA A 112 5.18 10.04 0.67
N ALA A 113 5.86 11.16 0.45
CA ALA A 113 5.55 12.12 -0.62
C ALA A 113 5.59 11.46 -2.00
N ALA A 114 6.67 10.73 -2.32
CA ALA A 114 6.81 10.03 -3.58
C ALA A 114 5.75 8.93 -3.76
N TYR A 115 5.43 8.20 -2.69
CA TYR A 115 4.41 7.16 -2.72
C TYR A 115 3.02 7.74 -3.00
N VAL A 116 2.61 8.79 -2.27
CA VAL A 116 1.32 9.48 -2.50
C VAL A 116 1.25 10.01 -3.94
N ARG A 117 2.32 10.68 -4.42
CA ARG A 117 2.40 11.22 -5.79
C ARG A 117 2.25 10.13 -6.85
N THR A 118 2.82 8.96 -6.61
CA THR A 118 2.70 7.81 -7.53
C THR A 118 1.27 7.29 -7.51
N GLU A 119 0.75 6.96 -6.32
CA GLU A 119 -0.59 6.39 -6.14
C GLU A 119 -1.70 7.30 -6.69
N MET A 120 -1.59 8.63 -6.51
CA MET A 120 -2.59 9.56 -7.05
C MET A 120 -2.60 9.64 -8.58
N ASN A 121 -1.51 9.25 -9.25
CA ASN A 121 -1.35 9.35 -10.69
C ASN A 121 -1.56 8.01 -11.41
N THR A 122 -1.18 6.90 -10.78
CA THR A 122 -1.22 5.57 -11.41
C THR A 122 -2.40 4.72 -10.96
N ASP A 123 -2.90 4.96 -9.73
CA ASP A 123 -3.92 4.13 -9.10
C ASP A 123 -5.17 4.93 -8.72
N LEU A 124 -6.28 4.21 -8.46
CA LEU A 124 -7.54 4.78 -7.99
C LEU A 124 -7.76 4.48 -6.50
N LYS A 125 -6.68 4.54 -5.71
CA LYS A 125 -6.73 4.40 -4.25
C LYS A 125 -7.01 5.78 -3.63
N GLY A 126 -7.83 5.79 -2.59
CA GLY A 126 -8.13 6.97 -1.80
C GLY A 126 -7.16 7.15 -0.62
N PRO A 127 -7.20 8.32 0.04
CA PRO A 127 -6.27 8.67 1.12
C PRO A 127 -6.21 7.66 2.27
N GLY A 128 -7.34 7.04 2.64
CA GLY A 128 -7.40 6.09 3.76
C GLY A 128 -6.60 4.81 3.51
N VAL A 129 -6.64 4.27 2.30
CA VAL A 129 -5.85 3.08 1.93
C VAL A 129 -4.37 3.43 1.82
N ILE A 130 -4.05 4.60 1.26
CA ILE A 130 -2.67 5.10 1.17
C ILE A 130 -2.09 5.29 2.57
N ARG A 131 -2.83 5.94 3.48
CA ARG A 131 -2.48 6.09 4.91
C ARG A 131 -2.21 4.74 5.56
N GLN A 132 -3.12 3.77 5.39
CA GLN A 132 -2.94 2.43 5.96
C GLN A 132 -1.67 1.73 5.44
N LYS A 133 -1.35 1.90 4.16
CA LYS A 133 -0.14 1.34 3.56
C LYS A 133 1.12 1.98 4.13
N LEU A 134 1.15 3.30 4.28
CA LEU A 134 2.28 4.03 4.88
C LEU A 134 2.46 3.68 6.36
N ARG A 135 1.36 3.53 7.12
CA ARG A 135 1.39 3.00 8.51
C ARG A 135 1.97 1.59 8.58
N ALA A 136 1.60 0.71 7.65
CA ALA A 136 2.17 -0.63 7.57
C ALA A 136 3.68 -0.60 7.26
N LYS A 137 4.14 0.45 6.57
CA LYS A 137 5.56 0.79 6.36
C LYS A 137 6.19 1.59 7.51
N LYS A 138 5.49 1.75 8.64
CA LYS A 138 5.97 2.42 9.85
C LYS A 138 6.38 3.88 9.67
N VAL A 139 5.90 4.54 8.61
CA VAL A 139 6.02 5.99 8.45
C VAL A 139 5.19 6.66 9.55
N VAL A 140 5.71 7.73 10.15
CA VAL A 140 5.05 8.46 11.24
C VAL A 140 3.86 9.28 10.71
N GLU A 141 2.87 9.55 11.57
CA GLU A 141 1.63 10.22 11.13
C GLU A 141 1.86 11.60 10.54
N ASN A 142 2.80 12.39 11.09
CA ASN A 142 3.09 13.73 10.58
C ASN A 142 3.53 13.68 9.11
N ASP A 143 4.49 12.82 8.76
CA ASP A 143 4.96 12.64 7.39
C ASP A 143 3.84 12.13 6.46
N ILE A 144 2.94 11.29 6.98
CA ILE A 144 1.78 10.80 6.22
C ILE A 144 0.80 11.94 5.95
N ASP A 145 0.51 12.77 6.94
CA ASP A 145 -0.39 13.91 6.82
C ASP A 145 0.16 14.93 5.83
N ASP A 146 1.45 15.25 5.93
CA ASP A 146 2.16 16.16 5.01
C ASP A 146 2.17 15.62 3.57
N ALA A 147 2.44 14.32 3.40
CA ALA A 147 2.38 13.69 2.08
C ALA A 147 0.96 13.69 1.51
N LEU A 148 -0.05 13.36 2.31
CA LEU A 148 -1.45 13.33 1.88
C LEU A 148 -2.03 14.72 1.58
N ALA A 149 -1.45 15.80 2.11
CA ALA A 149 -1.82 17.16 1.75
C ALA A 149 -1.66 17.44 0.25
N GLN A 150 -0.75 16.73 -0.43
CA GLN A 150 -0.59 16.78 -1.89
C GLN A 150 -1.79 16.18 -2.63
N PHE A 151 -2.52 15.24 -2.02
CA PHE A 151 -3.70 14.62 -2.61
C PHE A 151 -4.93 15.48 -2.36
N THR A 152 -4.98 16.63 -3.01
CA THR A 152 -6.04 17.64 -2.86
C THR A 152 -7.43 17.05 -3.11
N LEU A 153 -8.46 17.67 -2.52
CA LEU A 153 -9.84 17.24 -2.70
C LEU A 153 -10.25 17.18 -4.19
N VAL A 154 -9.80 18.14 -5.00
CA VAL A 154 -10.05 18.17 -6.45
C VAL A 154 -9.47 16.92 -7.12
N LYS A 155 -8.23 16.54 -6.78
CA LYS A 155 -7.61 15.34 -7.34
C LYS A 155 -8.29 14.06 -6.84
N GLN A 156 -8.73 14.04 -5.59
CA GLN A 156 -9.51 12.93 -5.04
C GLN A 156 -10.84 12.76 -5.78
N GLN A 157 -11.55 13.85 -6.05
CA GLN A 157 -12.79 13.85 -6.84
C GLN A 157 -12.54 13.32 -8.25
N GLU A 158 -11.48 13.77 -8.93
CA GLU A 158 -11.12 13.28 -10.27
C GLU A 158 -10.92 11.75 -10.29
N ASN A 159 -10.13 11.22 -9.36
CA ASN A 159 -9.86 9.78 -9.28
C ASN A 159 -11.10 9.00 -8.82
N ALA A 160 -11.87 9.53 -7.87
CA ALA A 160 -13.12 8.92 -7.42
C ALA A 160 -14.16 8.87 -8.54
N THR A 161 -14.24 9.90 -9.40
CA THR A 161 -15.10 9.93 -10.59
C THR A 161 -14.73 8.81 -11.56
N LYS A 162 -13.44 8.65 -11.88
CA LYS A 162 -12.95 7.55 -12.74
C LYS A 162 -13.29 6.18 -12.15
N LEU A 163 -13.14 6.02 -10.84
CA LEU A 163 -13.47 4.77 -10.15
C LEU A 163 -14.98 4.50 -10.17
N ALA A 164 -15.79 5.49 -9.84
CA ALA A 164 -17.25 5.38 -9.81
C ALA A 164 -17.80 5.00 -11.19
N GLN A 165 -17.34 5.64 -12.28
CA GLN A 165 -17.74 5.29 -13.64
C GLN A 165 -17.40 3.83 -14.00
N LYS A 166 -16.21 3.35 -13.61
CA LYS A 166 -15.82 1.93 -13.80
C LYS A 166 -16.74 0.99 -13.00
N LEU A 167 -17.11 1.36 -11.78
CA LEU A 167 -17.99 0.56 -10.93
C LEU A 167 -19.44 0.54 -11.44
N PHE A 168 -20.00 1.67 -11.87
CA PHE A 168 -21.31 1.72 -12.52
C PHE A 168 -21.36 0.83 -13.76
N ARG A 169 -20.34 0.92 -14.64
CA ARG A 169 -20.24 0.02 -15.81
C ARG A 169 -20.19 -1.45 -15.42
N ARG A 170 -19.46 -1.80 -14.35
CA ARG A 170 -19.36 -3.18 -13.82
C ARG A 170 -20.70 -3.69 -13.29
N TYR A 171 -21.46 -2.85 -12.60
CA TYR A 171 -22.73 -3.23 -11.96
C TYR A 171 -23.97 -2.86 -12.78
N ARG A 172 -23.81 -2.55 -14.07
CA ARG A 172 -24.88 -2.11 -14.99
C ARG A 172 -26.08 -3.06 -15.12
N SER A 173 -25.96 -4.30 -14.66
CA SER A 173 -27.05 -5.30 -14.67
C SER A 173 -27.87 -5.32 -13.37
N GLN A 174 -27.54 -4.44 -12.42
CA GLN A 174 -28.27 -4.30 -11.16
C GLN A 174 -29.18 -3.06 -11.21
N PRO A 175 -30.24 -3.01 -10.39
CA PRO A 175 -31.06 -1.81 -10.24
C PRO A 175 -30.23 -0.61 -9.79
N LEU A 176 -30.63 0.61 -10.17
CA LEU A 176 -29.87 1.83 -9.90
C LEU A 176 -29.52 1.98 -8.41
N ARG A 177 -30.46 1.71 -7.50
CA ARG A 177 -30.23 1.72 -6.05
C ARG A 177 -29.07 0.81 -5.63
N ARG A 178 -29.03 -0.42 -6.14
CA ARG A 178 -27.93 -1.37 -5.86
C ARG A 178 -26.62 -0.93 -6.49
N GLN A 179 -26.66 -0.34 -7.68
CA GLN A 179 -25.46 0.22 -8.31
C GLN A 179 -24.85 1.32 -7.41
N ILE A 180 -25.66 2.25 -6.93
CA ILE A 180 -25.24 3.34 -6.03
C ILE A 180 -24.64 2.78 -4.74
N GLU A 181 -25.31 1.81 -4.09
CA GLU A 181 -24.78 1.14 -2.90
C GLU A 181 -23.41 0.49 -3.16
N LYS A 182 -23.25 -0.21 -4.29
CA LYS A 182 -21.98 -0.84 -4.67
C LYS A 182 -20.89 0.16 -5.00
N VAL A 183 -21.24 1.29 -5.62
CA VAL A 183 -20.29 2.38 -5.90
C VAL A 183 -19.82 3.02 -4.60
N ARG A 184 -20.74 3.38 -3.69
CA ARG A 184 -20.40 3.93 -2.36
C ARG A 184 -19.50 2.96 -1.58
N GLN A 185 -19.86 1.68 -1.53
CA GLN A 185 -19.05 0.64 -0.89
C GLN A 185 -17.67 0.50 -1.56
N GLY A 186 -17.60 0.55 -2.89
CA GLY A 186 -16.36 0.44 -3.63
C GLY A 186 -15.42 1.63 -3.39
N LEU A 187 -15.95 2.85 -3.35
CA LEU A 187 -15.18 4.06 -3.01
C LEU A 187 -14.65 3.99 -1.57
N MET A 188 -15.49 3.59 -0.62
CA MET A 188 -15.10 3.46 0.80
C MET A 188 -14.02 2.39 1.00
N THR A 189 -14.18 1.21 0.39
CA THR A 189 -13.16 0.15 0.48
C THR A 189 -11.87 0.50 -0.25
N LYS A 190 -11.91 1.43 -1.20
CA LYS A 190 -10.73 2.05 -1.81
C LYS A 190 -10.13 3.17 -0.98
N GLY A 191 -10.70 3.52 0.17
CA GLY A 191 -10.13 4.46 1.13
C GLY A 191 -10.55 5.91 0.92
N TYR A 192 -11.59 6.18 0.14
CA TYR A 192 -12.15 7.52 0.06
C TYR A 192 -13.11 7.78 1.22
N ALA A 193 -13.24 9.05 1.61
CA ALA A 193 -14.21 9.49 2.61
C ALA A 193 -15.64 9.14 2.18
N SER A 194 -16.52 8.85 3.14
CA SER A 194 -17.93 8.50 2.86
C SER A 194 -18.67 9.60 2.10
N THR A 195 -18.30 10.86 2.31
CA THR A 195 -18.87 12.03 1.65
C THR A 195 -18.43 12.23 0.20
N ILE A 196 -17.38 11.53 -0.27
CA ILE A 196 -16.82 11.77 -1.62
C ILE A 196 -17.87 11.53 -2.70
N TYR A 197 -18.73 10.52 -2.52
CA TYR A 197 -19.72 10.14 -3.52
C TYR A 197 -20.73 11.27 -3.70
N ASP A 198 -21.19 11.89 -2.61
CA ASP A 198 -22.19 12.95 -2.68
C ASP A 198 -21.66 14.21 -3.38
N GLN A 199 -20.34 14.41 -3.40
CA GLN A 199 -19.67 15.48 -4.13
C GLN A 199 -19.57 15.21 -5.63
N ILE A 200 -19.44 13.93 -6.04
CA ILE A 200 -19.28 13.55 -7.46
C ILE A 200 -20.55 13.00 -8.11
N LYS A 201 -21.61 12.69 -7.35
CA LYS A 201 -22.81 11.98 -7.82
C LYS A 201 -23.46 12.61 -9.06
N GLY A 202 -23.45 13.94 -9.18
CA GLY A 202 -24.01 14.64 -10.34
C GLY A 202 -23.26 14.37 -11.65
N GLN A 203 -22.00 13.93 -11.58
CA GLN A 203 -21.15 13.65 -12.73
C GLN A 203 -21.09 12.15 -13.09
N VAL A 204 -21.42 11.27 -12.14
CA VAL A 204 -21.16 9.83 -12.27
C VAL A 204 -22.39 8.96 -12.26
N THR A 205 -23.49 9.42 -11.66
CA THR A 205 -24.73 8.64 -11.63
C THR A 205 -25.27 8.54 -13.06
N PRO A 206 -25.46 7.33 -13.60
CA PRO A 206 -26.05 7.15 -14.91
C PRO A 206 -27.40 7.86 -15.00
N GLN A 207 -27.73 8.42 -16.16
CA GLN A 207 -29.10 8.83 -16.43
C GLN A 207 -30.00 7.60 -16.30
N ASP A 208 -31.19 7.82 -15.73
CA ASP A 208 -32.18 6.77 -15.63
C ASP A 208 -32.60 6.37 -17.05
N ASP A 209 -32.57 5.08 -17.32
CA ASP A 209 -32.92 4.47 -18.61
C ASP A 209 -34.15 3.60 -18.31
N PRO A 210 -35.37 4.17 -18.41
CA PRO A 210 -36.59 3.52 -17.92
C PRO A 210 -36.84 2.18 -18.61
N GLU A 211 -36.66 2.12 -19.93
CA GLU A 211 -36.84 0.89 -20.72
C GLU A 211 -35.95 -0.24 -20.18
N ARG A 212 -34.69 0.07 -19.91
CA ARG A 212 -33.76 -0.91 -19.35
C ARG A 212 -34.08 -1.30 -17.91
N GLN A 213 -34.51 -0.35 -17.07
CA GLN A 213 -34.93 -0.68 -15.69
C GLN A 213 -36.14 -1.61 -15.72
N ASP A 214 -37.10 -1.37 -16.62
CA ASP A 214 -38.27 -2.22 -16.81
C ASP A 214 -37.89 -3.60 -17.33
N GLU A 215 -36.96 -3.71 -18.28
CA GLU A 215 -36.43 -5.01 -18.73
C GLU A 215 -35.78 -5.80 -17.59
N LEU A 216 -34.95 -5.13 -16.76
CA LEU A 216 -34.30 -5.75 -15.60
C LEU A 216 -35.32 -6.19 -14.54
N LEU A 217 -36.32 -5.34 -14.29
CA LEU A 217 -37.43 -5.61 -13.38
C LEU A 217 -38.20 -6.83 -13.84
N ASN A 218 -38.71 -6.82 -15.07
CA ASN A 218 -39.48 -7.91 -15.67
C ASN A 218 -38.73 -9.24 -15.58
N ARG A 219 -37.45 -9.24 -15.95
CA ARG A 219 -36.62 -10.44 -15.95
C ARG A 219 -36.45 -11.03 -14.54
N GLU A 220 -36.12 -10.20 -13.55
CA GLU A 220 -35.88 -10.70 -12.18
C GLU A 220 -37.21 -11.00 -11.46
N ALA A 221 -38.25 -10.20 -11.69
CA ALA A 221 -39.60 -10.42 -11.18
C ALA A 221 -40.17 -11.76 -11.65
N ALA A 222 -40.17 -12.03 -12.96
CA ALA A 222 -40.66 -13.29 -13.50
C ALA A 222 -39.90 -14.51 -12.94
N LYS A 223 -38.58 -14.39 -12.76
CA LYS A 223 -37.75 -15.44 -12.15
C LYS A 223 -38.11 -15.68 -10.69
N MET A 224 -38.33 -14.61 -9.94
CA MET A 224 -38.66 -14.68 -8.52
C MET A 224 -40.08 -15.17 -8.27
N TRP A 225 -41.05 -14.66 -9.04
CA TRP A 225 -42.44 -15.10 -8.99
C TRP A 225 -42.53 -16.61 -9.17
N ARG A 226 -41.93 -17.13 -10.24
CA ARG A 226 -41.87 -18.58 -10.54
C ARG A 226 -41.21 -19.41 -9.44
N ARG A 227 -40.30 -18.82 -8.66
CA ARG A 227 -39.64 -19.50 -7.53
C ARG A 227 -40.53 -19.55 -6.30
N TYR A 228 -41.24 -18.46 -5.99
CA TYR A 228 -42.06 -18.36 -4.78
C TYR A 228 -43.46 -18.94 -4.96
N SER A 229 -44.06 -18.86 -6.15
CA SER A 229 -45.39 -19.43 -6.44
C SER A 229 -45.44 -20.95 -6.26
N ARG A 230 -44.29 -21.62 -6.34
CA ARG A 230 -44.14 -23.06 -6.02
C ARG A 230 -44.25 -23.39 -4.54
N ARG A 231 -44.20 -22.40 -3.63
CA ARG A 231 -44.00 -22.61 -2.18
C ARG A 231 -44.95 -21.82 -1.29
N ALA A 232 -45.67 -20.85 -1.85
CA ALA A 232 -46.59 -19.98 -1.13
C ALA A 232 -47.70 -19.53 -2.10
N THR A 233 -48.86 -19.18 -1.55
CA THR A 233 -50.02 -18.70 -2.29
C THR A 233 -50.63 -17.47 -1.62
N GLY A 234 -51.48 -16.75 -2.35
CA GLY A 234 -52.19 -15.57 -1.87
C GLY A 234 -51.26 -14.52 -1.25
N TYR A 235 -51.69 -13.93 -0.12
CA TYR A 235 -50.96 -12.87 0.55
C TYR A 235 -49.50 -13.23 0.91
N GLU A 236 -49.25 -14.49 1.31
CA GLU A 236 -47.91 -14.94 1.69
C GLU A 236 -46.95 -14.93 0.50
N LEU A 237 -47.43 -15.29 -0.70
CA LEU A 237 -46.66 -15.22 -1.95
C LEU A 237 -46.28 -13.77 -2.26
N THR A 238 -47.27 -12.87 -2.27
CA THR A 238 -47.07 -11.44 -2.57
C THR A 238 -46.08 -10.80 -1.60
N MET A 239 -46.18 -11.10 -0.30
CA MET A 239 -45.23 -10.66 0.73
C MET A 239 -43.81 -11.16 0.46
N LYS A 240 -43.62 -12.46 0.22
CA LYS A 240 -42.29 -13.05 -0.05
C LYS A 240 -41.66 -12.49 -1.32
N PHE A 241 -42.47 -12.30 -2.36
CA PHE A 241 -42.04 -11.68 -3.62
C PHE A 241 -41.58 -10.24 -3.41
N LYS A 242 -42.44 -9.38 -2.83
CA LYS A 242 -42.11 -7.97 -2.54
C LYS A 242 -40.85 -7.84 -1.69
N GLN A 243 -40.73 -8.65 -0.62
CA GLN A 243 -39.53 -8.65 0.22
C GLN A 243 -38.26 -9.03 -0.56
N GLY A 244 -38.34 -10.03 -1.44
CA GLY A 244 -37.19 -10.42 -2.24
C GLY A 244 -36.82 -9.38 -3.30
N MET A 245 -37.80 -8.72 -3.94
CA MET A 245 -37.57 -7.64 -4.91
C MET A 245 -36.98 -6.40 -4.24
N TYR A 246 -37.47 -6.05 -3.05
CA TYR A 246 -36.86 -5.01 -2.21
C TYR A 246 -35.42 -5.36 -1.83
N ARG A 247 -35.15 -6.61 -1.44
CA ARG A 247 -33.78 -7.11 -1.21
C ARG A 247 -32.95 -7.17 -2.49
N LYS A 248 -33.53 -7.07 -3.68
CA LYS A 248 -32.78 -6.88 -4.94
C LYS A 248 -32.62 -5.41 -5.31
N GLY A 249 -33.25 -4.50 -4.56
CA GLY A 249 -33.13 -3.05 -4.68
C GLY A 249 -33.93 -2.45 -5.82
N PHE A 250 -35.00 -3.13 -6.25
CA PHE A 250 -35.99 -2.57 -7.15
C PHE A 250 -36.90 -1.58 -6.41
N ASP A 251 -37.45 -0.63 -7.16
CA ASP A 251 -38.44 0.31 -6.66
C ASP A 251 -39.76 -0.41 -6.33
N MET A 252 -40.38 -0.06 -5.21
CA MET A 252 -41.56 -0.78 -4.73
C MET A 252 -42.83 -0.44 -5.49
N ASP A 253 -42.94 0.76 -6.05
CA ASP A 253 -44.10 1.17 -6.84
C ASP A 253 -44.07 0.47 -8.20
N ALA A 254 -42.89 0.35 -8.80
CA ALA A 254 -42.69 -0.44 -10.02
C ALA A 254 -42.95 -1.94 -9.79
N VAL A 255 -42.51 -2.48 -8.65
CA VAL A 255 -42.78 -3.89 -8.26
C VAL A 255 -44.27 -4.12 -8.01
N GLN A 256 -44.98 -3.15 -7.43
CA GLN A 256 -46.43 -3.22 -7.25
C GLN A 256 -47.14 -3.22 -8.60
N SER A 257 -46.78 -2.28 -9.48
CA SER A 257 -47.34 -2.17 -10.83
C SER A 257 -47.16 -3.48 -11.61
N TRP A 258 -45.99 -4.11 -11.49
CA TRP A 258 -45.73 -5.41 -12.11
C TRP A 258 -46.66 -6.52 -11.58
N LEU A 259 -46.96 -6.54 -10.28
CA LEU A 259 -47.87 -7.52 -9.69
C LEU A 259 -49.30 -7.34 -10.20
N ASP A 260 -49.78 -6.10 -10.24
CA ASP A 260 -51.16 -5.80 -10.66
C ASP A 260 -51.39 -6.28 -12.10
N HIS A 261 -50.44 -6.03 -13.01
CA HIS A 261 -50.50 -6.52 -14.40
C HIS A 261 -50.38 -8.05 -14.52
N HIS A 262 -49.79 -8.73 -13.54
CA HIS A 262 -49.62 -10.17 -13.55
C HIS A 262 -50.81 -10.92 -12.93
N GLU A 263 -51.45 -10.34 -11.91
CA GLU A 263 -52.68 -10.84 -11.30
C GLU A 263 -53.90 -10.62 -12.23
N GLU A 264 -53.91 -9.59 -13.08
CA GLU A 264 -54.94 -9.40 -14.12
C GLU A 264 -54.81 -10.37 -15.32
N ALA A 265 -53.66 -11.02 -15.48
CA ALA A 265 -53.36 -11.92 -16.60
C ALA A 265 -53.50 -13.43 -16.27
N GLU A 266 -53.75 -13.79 -15.01
CA GLU A 266 -54.08 -15.15 -14.52
C GLU A 266 -55.59 -15.33 -14.33
#